data_AF-A0A4T0FW78-F1
#
_entry.id   AF-A0A4T0FW78-F1
#
_cell.length_a   1.000
_cell.length_b   1.000
_cell.length_c   1.000
_cell.angle_alpha   90.00
_cell.angle_beta   90.00
_cell.angle_gamma   90.00
#
_symmetry.space_group_name_H-M   'P 1'
#
loop_
_entity.id
_entity.type
_entity.pdbx_description
1 polymer ?
#
loop_
_entity_poly.entity_id
_entity_poly.type
_entity_poly.pdbx_seq_one_letter_code
_entity_poly.pdbx_strand_id
1 'polypeptide(L)'
;MPKALKSATEKFSRTHQPAAKSSNSNSSGTSNPLFNTDRFGQHILKNPLVAQAIVDKAALRPTDKVFEIGPGTGNLTARILEKAKSCQVIEMDPRMAAELSKRFQGK
;
A
#
# COMPACT_ATOMS: atom_id res chain seq x y z
N MET A 1 47.94 -19.65 61.59
CA MET A 1 46.93 -18.74 62.17
C MET A 1 47.20 -17.35 61.62
N PRO A 2 46.24 -16.54 61.12
CA PRO A 2 44.79 -16.43 61.42
C PRO A 2 43.86 -16.75 60.20
N LYS A 3 42.71 -17.41 60.35
CA LYS A 3 41.32 -16.99 60.69
C LYS A 3 40.52 -16.25 59.59
N ALA A 4 39.31 -16.78 59.37
CA ALA A 4 38.32 -16.56 58.32
C ALA A 4 37.64 -15.18 58.24
N LEU A 5 37.06 -14.88 57.07
CA LEU A 5 35.89 -13.99 56.86
C LEU A 5 35.02 -14.61 55.74
N LYS A 6 33.86 -15.20 56.04
CA LYS A 6 32.51 -14.62 56.21
C LYS A 6 31.91 -14.01 54.93
N SER A 7 30.86 -14.70 54.47
CA SER A 7 29.82 -14.32 53.51
C SER A 7 29.24 -12.92 53.75
N ALA A 8 29.10 -12.15 52.67
CA ALA A 8 28.16 -11.03 52.58
C ALA A 8 27.41 -11.13 51.25
N THR A 9 26.12 -11.41 51.37
CA THR A 9 25.11 -11.26 50.34
C THR A 9 24.84 -9.78 50.16
N GLU A 10 24.94 -9.25 48.94
CA GLU A 10 24.41 -7.93 48.59
C GLU A 10 23.62 -8.10 47.29
N LYS A 11 22.30 -8.04 47.46
CA LYS A 11 21.30 -8.00 46.40
C LYS A 11 21.51 -6.74 45.57
N PHE A 12 21.92 -6.89 44.32
CA PHE A 12 21.68 -5.88 43.30
C PHE A 12 20.52 -6.33 42.41
N SER A 13 19.34 -5.78 42.70
CA SER A 13 18.18 -5.78 41.81
C SER A 13 18.53 -5.05 40.52
N ARG A 14 18.87 -5.79 39.45
CA ARG A 14 18.87 -5.27 38.08
C ARG A 14 17.57 -5.71 37.42
N THR A 15 16.61 -4.80 37.40
CA THR A 15 15.42 -4.86 36.56
C THR A 15 15.87 -4.94 35.09
N HIS A 16 15.71 -6.10 34.47
CA HIS A 16 15.96 -6.28 33.03
C HIS A 16 14.74 -5.72 32.27
N GLN A 17 14.85 -4.46 31.87
CA GLN A 17 14.02 -3.87 30.82
C GLN A 17 14.39 -4.55 29.49
N PRO A 18 13.45 -5.14 28.72
CA PRO A 18 13.80 -5.71 27.43
C PRO A 18 14.13 -4.58 26.44
N ALA A 19 15.36 -4.59 25.94
CA ALA A 19 15.81 -3.72 24.88
C ALA A 19 15.05 -3.99 23.56
N ALA A 20 14.68 -2.92 22.87
CA ALA A 20 14.04 -2.94 21.56
C ALA A 20 14.82 -3.81 20.55
N LYS A 21 14.20 -4.87 20.05
CA LYS A 21 14.79 -5.74 19.03
C LYS A 21 14.54 -5.14 17.65
N SER A 22 15.56 -4.45 17.14
CA SER A 22 15.64 -4.00 15.76
C SER A 22 15.77 -5.20 14.80
N SER A 23 14.91 -5.17 13.78
CA SER A 23 14.94 -5.78 12.44
C SER A 23 15.92 -6.91 12.11
N ASN A 24 15.37 -8.04 11.64
CA ASN A 24 15.83 -8.65 10.38
C ASN A 24 14.77 -9.61 9.83
N SER A 25 13.93 -9.16 8.91
CA SER A 25 13.02 -10.03 8.16
C SER A 25 13.37 -9.95 6.68
N ASN A 26 14.30 -10.81 6.26
CA ASN A 26 14.58 -11.01 4.85
C ASN A 26 14.07 -12.39 4.40
N SER A 27 13.09 -12.32 3.49
CA SER A 27 12.82 -13.22 2.38
C SER A 27 11.94 -14.48 2.54
N SER A 28 11.02 -14.57 1.56
CA SER A 28 10.45 -15.76 0.93
C SER A 28 9.11 -16.32 1.43
N GLY A 29 8.04 -15.62 1.02
CA GLY A 29 6.70 -16.19 0.84
C GLY A 29 6.12 -15.66 -0.47
N THR A 30 6.42 -16.33 -1.57
CA THR A 30 5.78 -16.14 -2.88
C THR A 30 4.25 -16.21 -2.75
N SER A 31 3.57 -15.26 -3.40
CA SER A 31 2.11 -15.14 -3.62
C SER A 31 1.31 -14.22 -2.70
N ASN A 32 1.64 -12.93 -2.63
CA ASN A 32 0.56 -11.95 -2.77
C ASN A 32 0.40 -11.74 -4.28
N PRO A 33 -0.63 -12.29 -4.96
CA PRO A 33 -1.03 -11.59 -6.17
C PRO A 33 -1.36 -10.18 -5.67
N LEU A 34 -0.66 -9.18 -6.22
CA LEU A 34 -0.92 -7.77 -5.93
C LEU A 34 -2.43 -7.43 -6.10
N PHE A 35 -3.14 -8.32 -6.80
CA PHE A 35 -4.55 -8.30 -7.13
C PHE A 35 -5.28 -9.44 -6.44
N ASN A 36 -6.40 -9.14 -5.81
CA ASN A 36 -7.24 -10.16 -5.20
C ASN A 36 -8.31 -10.60 -6.21
N THR A 37 -7.90 -11.45 -7.15
CA THR A 37 -8.80 -11.99 -8.18
C THR A 37 -9.96 -12.76 -7.56
N ASP A 38 -9.70 -13.52 -6.50
CA ASP A 38 -10.67 -14.48 -5.97
C ASP A 38 -11.70 -13.83 -5.04
N ARG A 39 -11.30 -12.80 -4.29
CA ARG A 39 -12.20 -12.08 -3.37
C ARG A 39 -12.91 -10.89 -4.00
N PHE A 40 -12.23 -10.17 -4.89
CA PHE A 40 -12.73 -8.91 -5.45
C PHE A 40 -12.95 -8.96 -6.97
N GLY A 41 -12.66 -10.08 -7.64
CA GLY A 41 -12.89 -10.22 -9.09
C GLY A 41 -12.03 -9.28 -9.94
N GLN A 42 -10.85 -8.88 -9.44
CA GLN A 42 -10.04 -7.84 -10.07
C GLN A 42 -9.35 -8.32 -11.35
N HIS A 43 -9.77 -7.78 -12.51
CA HIS A 43 -9.06 -7.94 -13.78
C HIS A 43 -8.36 -6.64 -14.17
N ILE A 44 -7.02 -6.66 -14.26
CA ILE A 44 -6.24 -5.45 -14.46
C ILE A 44 -6.06 -5.13 -15.95
N LEU A 45 -6.49 -3.91 -16.33
CA LEU A 45 -6.23 -3.34 -17.64
C LEU A 45 -4.74 -2.96 -17.79
N LYS A 46 -3.97 -3.81 -18.48
CA LYS A 46 -2.52 -3.62 -18.69
C LYS A 46 -2.17 -2.94 -20.01
N ASN A 47 -2.98 -3.10 -21.05
CA ASN A 47 -2.67 -2.58 -22.37
C ASN A 47 -3.00 -1.07 -22.44
N PRO A 48 -1.99 -0.18 -22.61
CA PRO A 48 -2.22 1.26 -22.65
C PRO A 48 -3.02 1.70 -23.88
N LEU A 49 -2.92 0.99 -25.02
CA LEU A 49 -3.69 1.31 -26.22
C LEU A 49 -5.18 1.06 -26.02
N VAL A 50 -5.54 0.02 -25.27
CA VAL A 50 -6.94 -0.26 -24.93
C VAL A 50 -7.48 0.80 -23.97
N ALA A 51 -6.69 1.20 -22.96
CA ALA A 51 -7.08 2.29 -22.06
C ALA A 51 -7.31 3.60 -22.80
N GLN A 52 -6.42 3.94 -23.75
CA GLN A 52 -6.57 5.11 -24.59
C GLN A 52 -7.84 5.01 -25.45
N ALA A 53 -8.06 3.88 -26.11
CA ALA A 53 -9.25 3.66 -26.94
C ALA A 53 -10.57 3.77 -26.15
N ILE A 54 -10.59 3.35 -24.87
CA ILE A 54 -11.75 3.53 -23.98
C ILE A 54 -12.01 5.03 -23.77
N VAL A 55 -10.98 5.80 -23.42
CA VAL A 55 -11.11 7.25 -23.17
C VAL A 55 -11.46 8.03 -24.43
N ASP A 56 -10.93 7.64 -25.59
CA ASP A 56 -11.26 8.24 -26.87
C ASP A 56 -12.74 8.02 -27.23
N LYS A 57 -13.24 6.78 -27.06
CA LYS A 57 -14.65 6.45 -27.29
C LYS A 57 -15.59 7.08 -26.27
N ALA A 58 -15.13 7.35 -25.06
CA ALA A 58 -15.90 8.03 -24.03
C ALA A 58 -16.15 9.53 -24.35
N ALA A 59 -15.45 10.08 -25.36
CA ALA A 59 -15.65 11.45 -25.85
C ALA A 59 -15.66 12.52 -24.74
N LEU A 60 -14.77 12.36 -23.75
CA LEU A 60 -14.67 13.26 -22.60
C LEU A 60 -14.29 14.68 -23.03
N ARG A 61 -14.93 15.66 -22.38
CA ARG A 61 -14.66 17.09 -22.56
C ARG A 61 -13.92 17.66 -21.35
N PRO A 62 -13.16 18.76 -21.52
CA PRO A 62 -12.47 19.45 -20.41
C PRO A 62 -13.38 19.97 -19.30
N THR A 63 -14.70 20.04 -19.53
CA THR A 63 -15.69 20.46 -18.54
C THR A 63 -16.26 19.30 -17.72
N ASP A 64 -16.04 18.07 -18.15
CA ASP A 64 -16.71 16.91 -17.59
C ASP A 64 -16.11 16.51 -16.24
N LYS A 65 -16.98 16.06 -15.34
CA LYS A 65 -16.60 15.43 -14.07
C LYS A 65 -16.88 13.94 -14.19
N VAL A 66 -15.85 13.14 -14.03
CA VAL A 66 -15.94 11.68 -14.22
C VAL A 66 -16.01 11.01 -12.86
N PHE A 67 -16.80 9.94 -12.79
CA PHE A 67 -16.86 9.06 -11.64
C PHE A 67 -16.42 7.65 -12.08
N GLU A 68 -15.35 7.14 -11.48
CA GLU A 68 -14.77 5.85 -11.81
C GLU A 68 -14.97 4.87 -10.64
N ILE A 69 -15.53 3.69 -10.95
CA ILE A 69 -15.73 2.61 -10.00
C ILE A 69 -14.65 1.56 -10.24
N GLY A 70 -13.92 1.19 -9.20
CA GLY A 70 -12.84 0.19 -9.29
C GLY A 70 -11.66 0.67 -10.14
N PRO A 71 -11.01 1.80 -9.79
CA PRO A 71 -9.85 2.32 -10.52
C PRO A 71 -8.67 1.33 -10.53
N GLY A 72 -8.61 0.41 -9.55
CA GLY A 72 -7.54 -0.57 -9.41
C GLY A 72 -6.17 0.10 -9.37
N THR A 73 -5.35 -0.15 -10.40
CA THR A 73 -4.00 0.44 -10.50
C THR A 73 -3.98 1.88 -11.00
N GLY A 74 -5.12 2.42 -11.48
CA GLY A 74 -5.25 3.80 -11.97
C GLY A 74 -4.78 4.03 -13.40
N ASN A 75 -4.66 2.97 -14.22
CA ASN A 75 -4.24 3.09 -15.62
C ASN A 75 -5.27 3.84 -16.47
N LEU A 76 -6.55 3.62 -16.21
CA LEU A 76 -7.63 4.36 -16.88
C LEU A 76 -7.78 5.77 -16.27
N THR A 77 -7.76 5.87 -14.93
CA THR A 77 -7.79 7.15 -14.20
C THR A 77 -6.79 8.18 -14.73
N ALA A 78 -5.55 7.77 -14.99
CA ALA A 78 -4.53 8.67 -15.54
C ALA A 78 -4.94 9.29 -16.88
N ARG A 79 -5.51 8.48 -17.79
CA ARG A 79 -5.95 8.92 -19.12
C ARG A 79 -7.21 9.76 -19.06
N ILE A 80 -8.10 9.50 -18.11
CA ILE A 80 -9.28 10.32 -17.85
C ILE A 80 -8.86 11.74 -17.41
N LEU A 81 -7.92 11.83 -16.46
CA LEU A 81 -7.45 13.11 -15.93
C LEU A 81 -6.71 13.97 -16.96
N GLU A 82 -6.18 13.38 -18.04
CA GLU A 82 -5.60 14.13 -19.16
C GLU A 82 -6.66 14.91 -19.97
N LYS A 83 -7.93 14.52 -19.91
CA LYS A 83 -9.01 15.09 -20.74
C LYS A 83 -10.15 15.75 -19.97
N ALA A 84 -10.50 15.22 -18.81
CA ALA A 84 -11.63 15.68 -18.01
C ALA A 84 -11.19 16.72 -16.97
N LYS A 85 -12.16 17.50 -16.47
CA LYS A 85 -11.90 18.50 -15.41
C LYS A 85 -11.42 17.85 -14.11
N SER A 86 -12.06 16.75 -13.75
CA SER A 86 -11.82 16.03 -12.50
C SER A 86 -12.34 14.60 -12.61
N CYS A 87 -11.67 13.66 -11.95
CA CYS A 87 -12.13 12.30 -11.79
C CYS A 87 -12.25 11.97 -10.30
N GLN A 88 -13.42 11.52 -9.86
CA GLN A 88 -13.63 11.00 -8.52
C GLN A 88 -13.72 9.48 -8.59
N VAL A 89 -12.97 8.80 -7.73
CA VAL A 89 -12.79 7.35 -7.81
C VAL A 89 -13.28 6.68 -6.53
N ILE A 90 -13.88 5.50 -6.65
CA ILE A 90 -14.19 4.64 -5.50
C ILE A 90 -13.53 3.28 -5.71
N GLU A 91 -12.72 2.86 -4.72
CA GLU A 91 -12.05 1.57 -4.69
C GLU A 91 -12.44 0.83 -3.41
N MET A 92 -12.79 -0.45 -3.56
CA MET A 92 -13.19 -1.31 -2.46
C MET A 92 -11.97 -1.96 -1.78
N ASP A 93 -10.90 -2.24 -2.51
CA ASP A 93 -9.66 -2.78 -1.94
C ASP A 93 -8.82 -1.67 -1.29
N PRO A 94 -8.70 -1.63 0.05
CA PRO A 94 -7.97 -0.56 0.74
C PRO A 94 -6.48 -0.49 0.35
N ARG A 95 -5.89 -1.62 -0.09
CA ARG A 95 -4.49 -1.67 -0.52
C ARG A 95 -4.32 -0.93 -1.86
N MET A 96 -5.23 -1.17 -2.80
CA MET A 96 -5.24 -0.47 -4.08
C MET A 96 -5.57 1.01 -3.90
N ALA A 97 -6.51 1.34 -3.01
CA ALA A 97 -6.82 2.73 -2.67
C ALA A 97 -5.58 3.48 -2.14
N ALA A 98 -4.77 2.84 -1.29
CA ALA A 98 -3.53 3.42 -0.79
C ALA A 98 -2.49 3.63 -1.91
N GLU A 99 -2.31 2.65 -2.79
CA GLU A 99 -1.38 2.77 -3.94
C GLU A 99 -1.83 3.83 -4.95
N LEU A 100 -3.13 3.89 -5.22
CA LEU A 100 -3.74 4.92 -6.07
C LEU A 100 -3.53 6.32 -5.48
N SER A 101 -3.76 6.47 -4.16
CA SER A 101 -3.57 7.75 -3.47
C SER A 101 -2.12 8.21 -3.57
N LYS A 102 -1.14 7.33 -3.39
CA LYS A 102 0.29 7.65 -3.58
C LYS A 102 0.58 8.08 -5.02
N ARG A 103 0.02 7.37 -6.00
CA ARG A 103 0.24 7.62 -7.44
C ARG A 103 -0.26 8.98 -7.90
N PHE A 104 -1.37 9.46 -7.34
CA PHE A 104 -2.02 10.72 -7.72
C PHE A 104 -1.89 11.83 -6.68
N GLN A 105 -1.04 11.65 -5.66
CA GLN A 105 -0.80 12.68 -4.67
C GLN A 105 -0.16 13.91 -5.33
N GLY A 106 -0.82 15.06 -5.24
CA GLY A 106 -0.35 16.33 -5.82
C GLY A 106 -0.72 16.58 -7.28
N LYS A 107 -1.62 15.77 -7.86
CA LYS A 107 -2.25 16.03 -9.16
C LYS A 107 -3.66 16.61 -9.02
#